data_AF-N8Y7H5-F1
#
_entry.id   AF-N8Y7H5-F1
#
_cell.length_a   1.000
_cell.length_b   1.000
_cell.length_c   1.000
_cell.angle_alpha   90.00
_cell.angle_beta   90.00
_cell.angle_gamma   90.00
#
_symmetry.space_group_name_H-M   'P 1'
#
loop_
_entity.id
_entity.type
_entity.pdbx_description
1 polymer ?
#
loop_
_entity_poly.entity_id
_entity_poly.type
_entity_poly.pdbx_seq_one_letter_code
_entity_poly.pdbx_strand_id
1 'polypeptide(L)'
;MHLLYDGSIVTGVRIRKNYEINYVKSPYRVSEADAVLYSVKENKVATIKIINSTADSEGGGLDYIRGDQITYDNKNKRYTYYAEILKSDHKISKFKVVLDSSFKCVSATLGCENVGISYGELVGVNK
;
A
#
# COMPACT_ATOMS: atom_id res chain seq x y z
N MET A 1 -9.23 -3.24 7.23
CA MET A 1 -8.89 -1.88 6.74
C MET A 1 -8.37 -1.07 7.93
N HIS A 2 -7.41 -0.17 7.74
CA HIS A 2 -6.87 0.69 8.79
C HIS A 2 -6.66 2.12 8.27
N LEU A 3 -7.03 3.14 9.03
CA LEU A 3 -6.84 4.55 8.65
C LEU A 3 -5.38 4.96 8.83
N LEU A 4 -4.77 5.50 7.78
CA LEU A 4 -3.37 5.97 7.77
C LEU A 4 -3.26 7.50 7.73
N TYR A 5 -4.27 8.17 7.18
CA TYR A 5 -4.33 9.62 7.07
C TYR A 5 -5.77 10.08 6.95
N ASP A 6 -6.13 11.13 7.68
CA ASP A 6 -7.45 11.73 7.68
C ASP A 6 -7.32 13.24 7.46
N GLY A 7 -7.39 13.65 6.18
CA GLY A 7 -7.46 15.04 5.77
C GLY A 7 -8.87 15.40 5.33
N SER A 8 -9.20 16.68 5.36
CA SER A 8 -10.54 17.17 4.99
C SER A 8 -10.98 16.84 3.55
N ILE A 9 -10.03 16.60 2.64
CA ILE A 9 -10.29 16.30 1.22
C ILE A 9 -9.79 14.91 0.83
N VAL A 10 -8.73 14.44 1.49
CA VAL A 10 -8.06 13.18 1.15
C VAL A 10 -8.02 12.28 2.36
N THR A 11 -8.44 11.04 2.15
CA THR A 11 -8.34 9.97 3.15
C THR A 11 -7.35 8.92 2.66
N GLY A 12 -6.46 8.49 3.54
CA GLY A 12 -5.50 7.42 3.30
C GLY A 12 -5.84 6.20 4.15
N VAL A 13 -5.99 5.03 3.55
CA VAL A 13 -6.25 3.78 4.27
C VAL A 13 -5.32 2.67 3.81
N ARG A 14 -5.06 1.71 4.69
CA ARG A 14 -4.47 0.43 4.36
C ARG A 14 -5.53 -0.64 4.22
N ILE A 15 -5.42 -1.42 3.15
CA ILE A 15 -6.15 -2.67 2.96
C ILE A 15 -5.13 -3.81 3.10
N ARG A 16 -5.49 -4.85 3.86
CA ARG A 16 -4.68 -6.06 4.02
C ARG A 16 -5.55 -7.26 3.68
N LYS A 17 -4.96 -8.25 3.01
CA LYS A 17 -5.58 -9.54 2.74
C LYS A 17 -4.58 -10.63 3.10
N ASN A 18 -4.93 -11.41 4.13
CA ASN A 18 -4.15 -12.54 4.58
C ASN A 18 -5.04 -13.77 4.54
N TYR A 19 -4.58 -14.85 3.91
CA TYR A 19 -5.31 -16.11 3.88
C TYR A 19 -4.35 -17.29 3.77
N GLU A 20 -4.83 -18.44 4.22
CA GLU A 20 -4.13 -19.72 4.15
C GLU A 20 -5.07 -20.73 3.51
N ILE A 21 -4.56 -21.46 2.52
CA ILE A 21 -5.23 -22.60 1.88
C ILE A 21 -4.46 -23.84 2.29
N ASN A 22 -5.06 -24.67 3.13
CA ASN A 22 -4.46 -25.90 3.58
C ASN A 22 -4.68 -27.03 2.56
N TYR A 23 -3.68 -27.29 1.72
CA TYR A 23 -3.64 -28.52 0.92
C TYR A 23 -3.14 -29.66 1.81
N VAL A 24 -3.66 -30.89 1.61
CA VAL A 24 -3.38 -32.11 2.40
C VAL A 24 -1.89 -32.36 2.72
N LYS A 25 -0.96 -31.79 1.95
CA LYS A 25 0.49 -31.95 2.12
C LYS A 25 1.28 -30.66 2.38
N SER A 26 0.75 -29.47 2.06
CA SER A 26 1.49 -28.20 2.18
C SER A 26 0.54 -27.00 2.14
N PRO A 27 0.34 -26.25 3.25
CA PRO A 27 -0.43 -25.02 3.21
C PRO A 27 0.21 -23.93 2.35
N TYR A 28 -0.61 -23.31 1.50
CA TYR A 28 -0.30 -22.10 0.75
C TYR A 28 -0.77 -20.88 1.53
N ARG A 29 0.13 -19.93 1.80
CA ARG A 29 -0.17 -18.73 2.57
C ARG A 29 0.10 -17.49 1.76
N VAL A 30 -0.72 -16.47 1.95
CA VAL A 30 -0.61 -15.17 1.26
C VAL A 30 -0.71 -14.03 2.26
N SER A 31 0.14 -13.03 2.05
CA SER A 31 0.11 -11.71 2.71
C SER A 31 0.16 -10.64 1.62
N GLU A 32 -0.96 -9.94 1.46
CA GLU A 32 -1.09 -8.80 0.54
C GLU A 32 -1.43 -7.54 1.36
N ALA A 33 -0.81 -6.43 0.99
CA ALA A 33 -1.13 -5.14 1.57
C ALA A 33 -0.97 -3.99 0.56
N ASP A 34 -2.00 -3.14 0.54
CA ASP A 34 -2.08 -1.95 -0.30
C ASP A 34 -2.35 -0.71 0.56
N ALA A 35 -1.74 0.41 0.19
CA ALA A 35 -2.12 1.73 0.68
C ALA A 35 -2.95 2.44 -0.38
N VAL A 36 -4.08 2.98 0.02
CA VAL A 36 -5.03 3.67 -0.85
C VAL A 36 -5.14 5.11 -0.40
N LEU A 37 -4.89 6.05 -1.31
CA LEU A 37 -5.23 7.45 -1.15
C LEU A 37 -6.47 7.76 -1.99
N TYR A 38 -7.49 8.33 -1.36
CA TYR A 38 -8.73 8.72 -2.02
C TYR A 38 -8.97 10.22 -1.82
N SER A 39 -9.22 10.94 -2.91
CA SER A 39 -9.65 12.34 -2.89
C SER A 39 -11.16 12.40 -3.10
N VAL A 40 -11.89 12.82 -2.07
CA VAL A 40 -13.36 12.97 -2.14
C VAL A 40 -13.74 14.06 -3.14
N LYS A 41 -12.98 15.15 -3.17
CA LYS A 41 -13.26 16.31 -4.04
C LYS A 41 -13.04 16.00 -5.52
N GLU A 42 -11.95 15.33 -5.85
CA GLU A 42 -11.61 15.02 -7.26
C GLU A 42 -12.12 13.66 -7.70
N ASN A 43 -12.65 12.88 -6.75
CA ASN A 43 -13.11 11.51 -6.95
C ASN A 43 -12.03 10.57 -7.54
N LYS A 44 -10.77 10.87 -7.22
CA LYS A 44 -9.58 10.13 -7.67
C LYS A 44 -9.09 9.18 -6.59
N VAL A 45 -8.55 8.06 -7.02
CA VAL A 45 -7.90 7.08 -6.15
C VAL A 45 -6.52 6.73 -6.69
N ALA A 46 -5.56 6.59 -5.77
CA ALA A 46 -4.28 5.96 -6.03
C ALA A 46 -4.09 4.79 -5.08
N THR A 47 -3.69 3.65 -5.61
CA THR A 47 -3.40 2.43 -4.84
C THR A 47 -1.94 2.08 -5.01
N ILE A 48 -1.21 2.03 -3.91
CA ILE A 48 0.20 1.67 -3.84
C ILE A 48 0.27 0.22 -3.36
N LYS A 49 0.81 -0.67 -4.19
CA LYS A 49 1.16 -2.05 -3.81
C LYS A 49 2.35 -2.04 -2.86
N ILE A 50 2.17 -2.54 -1.65
CA ILE A 50 3.20 -2.54 -0.60
C ILE A 50 3.80 -3.93 -0.44
N ILE A 51 2.93 -4.94 -0.29
CA ILE A 51 3.31 -6.33 -0.12
C ILE A 51 2.47 -7.19 -1.06
N ASN A 52 3.14 -8.09 -1.76
CA ASN A 52 2.56 -9.24 -2.43
C ASN A 52 3.47 -10.44 -2.18
N SER A 53 3.21 -11.15 -1.09
CA SER A 53 4.07 -12.22 -0.58
C SER A 53 3.28 -13.51 -0.47
N THR A 54 3.87 -14.59 -0.97
CA THR A 54 3.29 -15.94 -0.97
C THR A 54 4.31 -16.92 -0.43
N ALA A 55 3.85 -17.94 0.30
CA ALA A 55 4.72 -18.99 0.83
C ALA A 55 4.06 -20.37 0.76
N ASP A 56 4.82 -21.33 0.25
CA ASP A 56 4.52 -22.77 0.33
C ASP A 56 5.16 -23.35 1.60
N SER A 57 4.59 -24.41 2.16
CA SER A 57 4.80 -24.81 3.56
C SER A 57 6.17 -25.34 3.96
N GLU A 58 7.15 -25.38 3.06
CA GLU A 58 8.51 -25.81 3.38
C GLU A 58 9.39 -24.58 3.66
N GLY A 59 9.21 -23.98 4.84
CA GLY A 59 10.13 -22.97 5.37
C GLY A 59 10.01 -21.55 4.81
N GLY A 60 9.09 -21.29 3.88
CA GLY A 60 8.84 -19.94 3.37
C GLY A 60 8.20 -19.02 4.40
N GLY A 61 8.86 -17.91 4.73
CA GLY A 61 8.27 -16.80 5.50
C GLY A 61 7.44 -15.88 4.62
N LEU A 62 6.50 -15.14 5.24
CA LEU A 62 5.75 -14.07 4.58
C LEU A 62 6.30 -12.71 5.00
N ASP A 63 6.14 -11.72 4.13
CA ASP A 63 6.40 -10.33 4.46
C ASP A 63 5.21 -9.71 5.22
N TYR A 64 5.49 -8.85 6.19
CA TYR A 64 4.46 -8.16 6.99
C TYR A 64 4.80 -6.68 7.24
N ILE A 65 3.78 -5.84 7.29
CA ILE A 65 3.92 -4.44 7.68
C ILE A 65 4.01 -4.35 9.21
N ARG A 66 5.16 -3.90 9.74
CA ARG A 66 5.34 -3.58 11.17
C ARG A 66 4.73 -2.24 11.54
N GLY A 67 4.84 -1.25 10.66
CA GLY A 67 4.30 0.08 10.84
C GLY A 67 4.31 0.84 9.52
N ASP A 68 3.34 1.70 9.34
CA ASP A 68 3.16 2.51 8.14
C ASP A 68 2.33 3.76 8.47
N GLN A 69 2.45 4.75 7.59
CA GLN A 69 1.72 6.01 7.71
C GLN A 69 1.67 6.73 6.38
N ILE A 70 0.71 7.64 6.26
CA ILE A 70 0.68 8.64 5.19
C ILE A 70 0.80 10.01 5.85
N THR A 71 1.70 10.84 5.34
CA THR A 71 1.86 12.23 5.75
C THR A 71 1.64 13.17 4.57
N TYR A 72 1.21 14.40 4.87
CA TYR A 72 1.04 15.45 3.86
C TYR A 72 1.95 16.64 4.17
N ASP A 73 2.76 17.02 3.20
CA ASP A 73 3.56 18.24 3.22
C ASP A 73 2.80 19.36 2.50
N ASN A 74 2.25 20.30 3.26
CA ASN A 74 1.49 21.42 2.73
C ASN A 74 2.35 22.42 1.93
N LYS A 75 3.65 22.55 2.23
CA LYS A 75 4.55 23.48 1.55
C LYS A 75 4.82 22.98 0.13
N ASN A 76 5.13 21.70 -0.01
CA ASN A 76 5.46 21.09 -1.30
C ASN A 76 4.26 20.45 -2.00
N LYS A 77 3.08 20.44 -1.35
CA LYS A 77 1.83 19.82 -1.83
C LYS A 77 2.00 18.34 -2.19
N ARG A 78 2.64 17.59 -1.30
CA ARG A 78 3.00 16.18 -1.53
C ARG A 78 2.49 15.26 -0.43
N TYR A 79 2.03 14.09 -0.83
CA TYR A 79 1.76 12.99 0.09
C TYR A 79 2.97 12.07 0.15
N THR A 80 3.34 11.61 1.33
CA THR A 80 4.38 10.60 1.53
C THR A 80 3.77 9.39 2.20
N TYR A 81 3.80 8.25 1.53
CA TYR A 81 3.60 6.95 2.15
C TYR A 81 4.95 6.41 2.63
N TYR A 82 5.01 5.95 3.87
CA TYR A 82 6.17 5.27 4.44
C TYR A 82 5.73 3.99 5.14
N ALA A 83 6.51 2.92 4.99
CA ALA A 83 6.29 1.65 5.66
C ALA A 83 7.59 0.96 6.06
N GLU A 84 7.53 0.25 7.17
CA GLU A 84 8.54 -0.73 7.60
C GLU A 84 7.98 -2.14 7.40
N ILE A 85 8.68 -2.90 6.57
CA ILE A 85 8.29 -4.25 6.16
C ILE A 85 9.26 -5.23 6.83
N LEU A 86 8.74 -6.08 7.71
CA LEU A 86 9.45 -7.27 8.17
C LEU A 86 9.42 -8.30 7.05
N LYS A 87 10.58 -8.60 6.49
CA LYS A 87 10.75 -9.55 5.39
C LYS A 87 10.74 -10.98 5.92
N SER A 88 10.52 -11.93 5.02
CA SER A 88 10.58 -13.37 5.32
C SER A 88 11.91 -13.83 5.93
N ASP A 89 13.02 -13.13 5.64
CA ASP A 89 14.35 -13.37 6.22
C ASP A 89 14.60 -12.63 7.56
N HIS A 90 13.53 -12.12 8.19
CA HIS A 90 13.53 -11.33 9.42
C HIS A 90 14.23 -9.97 9.34
N LYS A 91 14.68 -9.52 8.17
CA LYS A 91 15.22 -8.16 8.00
C LYS A 91 14.09 -7.14 7.87
N ILE A 92 14.39 -5.90 8.26
CA ILE A 92 13.47 -4.77 8.09
C ILE A 92 13.86 -4.02 6.83
N SER A 93 12.92 -3.93 5.88
CA SER A 93 13.03 -3.06 4.71
C SER A 93 12.19 -1.81 4.89
N LYS A 94 12.69 -0.67 4.41
CA LYS A 94 11.98 0.61 4.43
C LYS A 94 11.45 0.91 3.03
N PHE A 95 10.15 1.15 2.94
CA PHE A 95 9.48 1.44 1.68
C PHE A 95 8.86 2.83 1.75
N LYS A 96 9.13 3.66 0.75
CA LYS A 96 8.65 5.03 0.68
C LYS A 96 8.17 5.34 -0.74
N VAL A 97 7.04 6.03 -0.82
CA VAL A 97 6.48 6.58 -2.07
C VAL A 97 6.05 8.01 -1.79
N VAL A 98 6.43 8.93 -2.67
CA VAL A 98 6.01 10.33 -2.64
C VAL A 98 5.13 10.59 -3.84
N LEU A 99 3.92 11.07 -3.58
CA LEU A 99 2.95 11.46 -4.60
C LEU A 99 2.76 12.98 -4.58
N ASP A 100 2.48 13.58 -5.72
CA ASP A 100 2.00 14.96 -5.80
C ASP A 100 0.52 15.06 -5.39
N SER A 101 -0.03 16.27 -5.43
CA SER A 101 -1.44 16.51 -5.09
C SER A 101 -2.43 15.88 -6.07
N SER A 102 -1.98 15.53 -7.27
CA SER A 102 -2.76 14.77 -8.27
C SER A 102 -2.55 13.26 -8.15
N PHE A 103 -1.93 12.82 -7.06
CA PHE A 103 -1.50 11.45 -6.77
C PHE A 103 -0.47 10.85 -7.74
N LYS A 104 0.16 11.63 -8.62
CA LYS A 104 1.21 11.10 -9.49
C LYS A 104 2.48 10.85 -8.70
N CYS A 105 3.18 9.76 -9.01
CA CYS A 105 4.43 9.43 -8.34
C CYS A 105 5.52 10.46 -8.68
N VAL A 106 6.11 11.04 -7.63
CA VAL A 106 7.25 11.97 -7.72
C VAL A 106 8.55 11.23 -7.44
N SER A 107 8.55 10.33 -6.46
CA SER A 107 9.68 9.45 -6.17
C SER A 107 9.23 8.22 -5.36
N ALA A 108 10.01 7.15 -5.45
CA ALA A 108 9.81 5.97 -4.63
C ALA A 108 11.15 5.28 -4.33
N THR A 109 11.23 4.50 -3.25
CA THR A 109 12.44 3.76 -2.87
C THR A 109 13.02 2.92 -4.01
N LEU A 110 12.15 2.32 -4.83
CA LEU A 110 12.53 1.46 -5.95
C LEU A 110 12.47 2.17 -7.31
N GLY A 111 12.20 3.48 -7.36
CA GLY A 111 11.80 4.17 -8.59
C GLY A 111 10.30 4.06 -8.85
N CYS A 112 9.70 5.10 -9.42
CA CYS A 112 8.24 5.18 -9.62
C CYS A 112 7.72 4.12 -10.62
N GLU A 113 8.57 3.73 -11.56
CA GLU A 113 8.32 2.70 -12.58
C GLU A 113 8.33 1.27 -12.01
N ASN A 114 8.97 1.06 -10.85
CA ASN A 114 9.10 -0.26 -10.22
C ASN A 114 8.17 -0.44 -9.01
N VAL A 115 7.42 0.61 -8.64
CA VAL A 115 6.37 0.48 -7.63
C VAL A 115 5.03 0.31 -8.33
N GLY A 116 4.29 -0.73 -7.96
CA GLY A 116 2.93 -0.92 -8.43
C GLY A 116 2.01 0.17 -7.91
N ILE A 117 1.83 1.26 -8.67
CA ILE A 117 0.86 2.31 -8.37
C ILE A 117 -0.21 2.26 -9.45
N SER A 118 -1.45 1.98 -9.05
CA SER A 118 -2.60 2.07 -9.94
C SER A 118 -3.42 3.31 -9.63
N TYR A 119 -3.88 3.96 -10.68
CA TYR A 119 -4.73 5.15 -10.63
C TYR A 119 -6.14 4.78 -11.07
N GLY A 120 -7.12 5.42 -10.45
CA GLY A 120 -8.51 5.27 -10.85
C GLY A 120 -9.31 6.51 -10.51
N GLU A 121 -10.50 6.55 -11.07
CA GLU A 121 -11.55 7.49 -10.71
C GLU A 121 -12.76 6.65 -10.32
N LEU A 122 -13.40 6.95 -9.20
CA LEU A 122 -14.65 6.26 -8.89
C LEU A 122 -15.68 6.80 -9.87
N VAL A 123 -16.25 5.96 -10.72
CA VAL A 123 -17.38 6.41 -11.54
C VAL A 123 -18.57 6.56 -10.59
N GLY A 124 -18.82 7.78 -10.13
CA GLY A 124 -20.08 8.10 -9.49
C GLY A 124 -21.18 7.82 -10.50
N VAL A 125 -22.09 6.90 -10.19
CA VAL A 125 -23.39 6.88 -10.85
C VAL A 125 -24.06 8.17 -10.41
N ASN A 126 -23.86 9.25 -11.17
CA ASN A 126 -24.71 10.41 -11.09
C ASN A 126 -26.13 9.93 -11.42
N LYS A 127 -26.97 9.80 -10.40
CA LYS A 127 -28.42 9.82 -10.50
C LYS A 127 -28.93 10.93 -9.60
#